data_AF-A0A2N3KIU5-F1
#
_entry.id   AF-A0A2N3KIU5-F1
#
_cell.length_a   1.000
_cell.length_b   1.000
_cell.length_c   1.000
_cell.angle_alpha   90.00
_cell.angle_beta   90.00
_cell.angle_gamma   90.00
#
_symmetry.space_group_name_H-M   'P 1'
#
loop_
_entity.id
_entity.type
_entity.pdbx_description
1 polymer ?
#
loop_
_entity_poly.entity_id
_entity_poly.type
_entity_poly.pdbx_seq_one_letter_code
_entity_poly.pdbx_strand_id
1 'polypeptide(L)'
;MIFKKIMHFFCGRSLEKETAKTNALFREVEQHEKAVMDRLKAQADDWRVQVVAYKKKRDAELQEFMAFMNKQLGLAESYVPCLGDFQDKVFVCFDSWMNTFIAEQRIKLLSERITTKLQMRNFITALRVELNKLTQRNKRNQWHQMIKERPVLVSSTFIDRTARQVGNNQKSNSKSIGHELSRLKSHYMTLQTEITKLRNERNLLIASSKELIETHKVHKAELNNQYRKCSELFCEIKDRFSDHFGSTVTGNSLADSWITEIGSPVTLPKLFSKHKETAAIKRKVQDEFNNLTQNFQDIRSRIASSRESGDFSTFIEDKATRDRLFRERQEVGERRSKINTARKIIYERGNEVKEMLAKFDSLEPDESIRRIMEIFRMGKDFDVRHAIGVSTREDRRKHYELKNQNR
;
A
#
# COMPACT_ATOMS: atom_id res chain seq x y z
N MET A 1 9.32 -75.26 -90.91
CA MET A 1 10.30 -75.02 -89.80
C MET A 1 10.92 -73.62 -89.78
N ILE A 2 11.09 -72.92 -90.91
CA ILE A 2 11.77 -71.61 -90.97
C ILE A 2 10.98 -70.49 -90.26
N PHE A 3 9.67 -70.39 -90.48
CA PHE A 3 8.83 -69.38 -89.82
C PHE A 3 8.85 -69.46 -88.28
N LYS A 4 8.92 -70.66 -87.69
CA LYS A 4 9.03 -70.85 -86.24
C LYS A 4 10.35 -70.31 -85.68
N LYS A 5 11.47 -70.48 -86.40
CA LYS A 5 12.77 -69.94 -86.00
C LYS A 5 12.82 -68.41 -86.09
N ILE A 6 12.23 -67.84 -87.14
CA ILE A 6 12.11 -66.38 -87.31
C ILE A 6 11.25 -65.78 -86.19
N MET A 7 10.10 -66.40 -85.88
CA MET A 7 9.23 -65.96 -84.79
C MET A 7 9.91 -66.09 -83.42
N HIS A 8 10.64 -67.18 -83.14
CA HIS A 8 11.44 -67.30 -81.91
C HIS A 8 12.56 -66.26 -81.83
N PHE A 9 13.20 -65.89 -82.94
CA PHE A 9 14.23 -64.84 -82.97
C PHE A 9 13.64 -63.45 -82.69
N PHE A 10 12.51 -63.10 -83.30
CA PHE A 10 11.83 -61.83 -83.02
C PHE A 10 11.21 -61.79 -81.63
N CYS A 11 10.58 -62.86 -81.16
CA CYS A 11 10.06 -62.95 -79.80
C CYS A 11 11.18 -62.95 -78.77
N GLY A 12 12.31 -63.64 -79.01
CA GLY A 12 13.48 -63.63 -78.13
C GLY A 12 14.12 -62.24 -78.04
N ARG A 13 14.33 -61.58 -79.19
CA ARG A 13 14.88 -60.21 -79.23
C ARG A 13 13.92 -59.17 -78.65
N SER A 14 12.61 -59.35 -78.81
CA SER A 14 11.60 -58.51 -78.17
C SER A 14 11.57 -58.74 -76.65
N LEU A 15 11.69 -59.98 -76.20
CA LEU A 15 11.76 -60.33 -74.78
C LEU A 15 13.03 -59.76 -74.15
N GLU A 16 14.18 -59.87 -74.80
CA GLU A 16 15.46 -59.26 -74.38
C GLU A 16 15.38 -57.73 -74.32
N LYS A 17 14.68 -57.11 -75.28
CA LYS A 17 14.45 -55.65 -75.27
C LYS A 17 13.53 -55.23 -74.13
N GLU A 18 12.47 -55.99 -73.87
CA GLU A 18 11.54 -55.71 -72.76
C GLU A 18 12.15 -56.04 -71.39
N THR A 19 13.01 -57.07 -71.27
CA THR A 19 13.77 -57.32 -70.03
C THR A 19 14.83 -56.25 -69.80
N ALA A 20 15.52 -55.77 -70.84
CA ALA A 20 16.44 -54.65 -70.73
C ALA A 20 15.74 -53.34 -70.31
N LYS A 21 14.55 -53.05 -70.87
CA LYS A 21 13.73 -51.91 -70.46
C LYS A 21 13.23 -52.06 -69.02
N THR A 22 12.73 -53.23 -68.66
CA THR A 22 12.26 -53.52 -67.30
C THR A 22 13.41 -53.38 -66.29
N ASN A 23 14.60 -53.89 -66.61
CA ASN A 23 15.80 -53.73 -65.77
C ASN A 23 16.28 -52.26 -65.69
N ALA A 24 16.11 -51.47 -66.76
CA ALA A 24 16.40 -50.04 -66.73
C ALA A 24 15.42 -49.29 -65.81
N LEU A 25 14.11 -49.59 -65.89
CA LEU A 25 13.09 -49.04 -65.00
C LEU A 25 13.34 -49.43 -63.54
N PHE A 26 13.74 -50.67 -63.26
CA PHE A 26 14.13 -51.09 -61.90
C PHE A 26 15.29 -50.25 -61.36
N ARG A 27 16.32 -50.01 -62.18
CA ARG A 27 17.46 -49.15 -61.79
C ARG A 27 17.06 -47.70 -61.57
N GLU A 28 16.13 -47.15 -62.37
CA GLU A 28 15.62 -45.80 -62.17
C GLU A 28 14.82 -45.68 -60.87
N VAL A 29 13.99 -46.68 -60.54
CA VAL A 29 13.25 -46.74 -59.28
C VAL A 29 14.20 -46.86 -58.09
N GLU A 30 15.21 -47.73 -58.16
CA GLU A 30 16.24 -47.88 -57.12
C GLU A 30 17.04 -46.58 -56.91
N GLN A 31 17.38 -45.87 -57.99
CA GLN A 31 18.05 -44.57 -57.90
C GLN A 31 17.15 -43.50 -57.27
N HIS A 32 15.87 -43.47 -57.62
CA HIS A 32 14.91 -42.55 -57.04
C HIS A 32 14.68 -42.84 -55.55
N GLU A 33 14.53 -44.11 -55.17
CA GLU A 33 14.40 -44.54 -53.77
C GLU A 33 15.63 -44.13 -52.96
N LYS A 34 16.84 -44.36 -53.50
CA LYS A 34 18.09 -43.93 -52.87
C LYS A 34 18.13 -42.41 -52.68
N ALA A 35 17.77 -41.63 -53.70
CA ALA A 35 17.74 -40.17 -53.62
C ALA A 35 16.71 -39.65 -52.58
N VAL A 36 15.55 -40.29 -52.48
CA VAL A 36 14.54 -39.96 -51.45
C VAL A 36 15.05 -40.32 -50.05
N MET A 37 15.65 -41.50 -49.88
CA MET A 37 16.23 -41.93 -48.60
C MET A 37 17.37 -41.02 -48.15
N ASP A 38 18.22 -40.56 -49.06
CA ASP A 38 19.30 -39.61 -48.76
C ASP A 38 18.74 -38.24 -48.35
N ARG A 39 17.68 -37.75 -48.99
CA ARG A 39 16.97 -36.52 -48.57
C ARG A 39 16.33 -36.65 -47.19
N LEU A 40 15.67 -37.78 -46.91
CA LEU A 40 15.06 -38.05 -45.61
C LEU A 40 16.12 -38.15 -44.50
N LYS A 41 17.27 -38.77 -44.77
CA LYS A 41 18.40 -38.82 -43.84
C LYS A 41 18.96 -37.42 -43.57
N ALA A 42 19.21 -36.63 -44.62
CA ALA A 42 19.69 -35.25 -44.47
C ALA A 42 18.73 -34.40 -43.63
N GLN A 43 17.42 -34.54 -43.87
CA GLN A 43 16.40 -33.86 -43.08
C GLN A 43 16.37 -34.35 -41.63
N ALA A 44 16.46 -35.66 -41.39
CA ALA A 44 16.51 -36.23 -40.04
C ALA A 44 17.75 -35.76 -39.26
N ASP A 45 18.90 -35.63 -39.93
CA ASP A 45 20.13 -35.12 -39.33
C ASP A 45 20.04 -33.62 -39.04
N ASP A 46 19.41 -32.83 -39.90
CA ASP A 46 19.12 -31.41 -39.63
C ASP A 46 18.21 -31.25 -38.40
N TRP A 47 17.13 -32.03 -38.31
CA TRP A 47 16.26 -32.04 -37.12
C TRP A 47 17.03 -32.43 -35.85
N ARG A 48 17.92 -33.42 -35.92
CA ARG A 48 18.76 -33.80 -34.77
C ARG A 48 19.66 -32.65 -34.33
N VAL A 49 20.28 -31.94 -35.27
CA VAL A 49 21.11 -30.76 -34.97
C VAL A 49 20.26 -29.66 -34.32
N GLN A 50 19.07 -29.37 -34.85
CA GLN A 50 18.16 -28.38 -34.27
C GLN A 50 17.71 -28.77 -32.86
N VAL A 51 17.38 -30.04 -32.62
CA VAL A 51 16.98 -30.54 -31.30
C VAL A 51 18.13 -30.42 -30.29
N VAL A 52 19.36 -30.77 -30.69
CA VAL A 52 20.54 -30.63 -29.83
C VAL A 52 20.82 -29.16 -29.52
N ALA A 53 20.72 -28.27 -30.51
CA ALA A 53 20.90 -26.83 -30.32
C ALA A 53 19.83 -26.25 -29.39
N TYR A 54 18.56 -26.61 -29.59
CA TYR A 54 17.46 -26.19 -28.72
C TYR A 54 17.66 -26.69 -27.29
N LYS A 55 18.01 -27.97 -27.11
CA LYS A 55 18.29 -28.54 -25.79
C LYS A 55 19.42 -27.79 -25.08
N LYS A 56 20.52 -27.50 -25.79
CA LYS A 56 21.64 -26.74 -25.24
C LYS A 56 21.24 -25.33 -24.81
N LYS A 57 20.44 -24.63 -25.63
CA LYS A 57 19.92 -23.30 -25.30
C LYS A 57 19.01 -23.34 -24.05
N ARG A 58 18.06 -24.28 -24.02
CA ARG A 58 17.16 -24.49 -22.88
C ARG A 58 17.93 -24.81 -21.60
N ASP A 59 18.92 -25.69 -21.67
CA ASP A 59 19.70 -26.10 -20.49
C ASP A 59 20.52 -24.92 -19.93
N ALA A 60 21.04 -24.04 -20.81
CA ALA A 60 21.70 -22.80 -20.40
C ALA A 60 20.72 -21.81 -19.74
N GLU A 61 19.55 -21.56 -20.34
CA GLU A 61 18.50 -20.70 -19.78
C GLU A 61 18.01 -21.22 -18.41
N LEU A 62 17.82 -22.54 -18.28
CA LEU A 62 17.46 -23.18 -17.02
C LEU A 62 18.55 -23.01 -15.95
N GLN A 63 19.82 -23.14 -16.33
CA GLN A 63 20.93 -22.98 -15.41
C GLN A 63 21.05 -21.53 -14.89
N GLU A 64 20.88 -20.54 -15.78
CA GLU A 64 20.84 -19.12 -15.39
C GLU A 64 19.65 -18.83 -14.47
N PHE A 65 18.47 -19.36 -14.80
CA PHE A 65 17.28 -19.20 -13.97
C PHE A 65 17.45 -19.85 -12.59
N MET A 66 17.98 -21.08 -12.52
CA MET A 66 18.28 -21.74 -11.24
C MET A 66 19.29 -20.94 -10.41
N ALA A 67 20.34 -20.41 -11.03
CA ALA A 67 21.32 -19.56 -10.34
C ALA A 67 20.69 -18.27 -9.81
N PHE A 68 19.80 -17.64 -10.58
CA PHE A 68 19.01 -16.50 -10.12
C PHE A 68 18.12 -16.86 -8.92
N MET A 69 17.33 -17.94 -9.03
CA MET A 69 16.44 -18.38 -7.96
C MET A 69 17.21 -18.75 -6.67
N ASN A 70 18.35 -19.40 -6.78
CA ASN A 70 19.20 -19.71 -5.62
C ASN A 70 19.71 -18.44 -4.92
N LYS A 71 20.07 -17.38 -5.67
CA LYS A 71 20.42 -16.08 -5.09
C LYS A 71 19.24 -15.42 -4.38
N GLN A 72 18.03 -15.53 -4.94
CA GLN A 72 16.81 -15.02 -4.29
C GLN A 72 16.46 -15.80 -3.03
N LEU A 73 16.63 -17.13 -3.04
CA LEU A 73 16.43 -17.97 -1.87
C LEU A 73 17.36 -17.56 -0.72
N GLY A 74 18.63 -17.29 -0.99
CA GLY A 74 19.55 -16.79 0.04
C GLY A 74 19.13 -15.46 0.66
N LEU A 75 18.55 -14.54 -0.13
CA LEU A 75 17.96 -13.31 0.41
C LEU A 75 16.70 -13.61 1.22
N ALA A 76 15.84 -14.50 0.74
CA ALA A 76 14.62 -14.91 1.45
C ALA A 76 14.93 -15.58 2.79
N GLU A 77 15.97 -16.41 2.85
CA GLU A 77 16.49 -17.04 4.09
C GLU A 77 16.92 -15.99 5.12
N SER A 78 17.44 -14.85 4.68
CA SER A 78 17.77 -13.72 5.58
C SER A 78 16.54 -12.88 5.95
N TYR A 79 15.57 -12.79 5.05
CA TYR A 79 14.41 -11.93 5.19
C TYR A 79 13.34 -12.53 6.12
N VAL A 80 13.04 -13.82 6.00
CA VAL A 80 12.01 -14.48 6.82
C VAL A 80 12.28 -14.35 8.32
N PRO A 81 13.51 -14.58 8.84
CA PRO A 81 13.84 -14.30 10.23
C PRO A 81 13.75 -12.82 10.60
N CYS A 82 14.14 -11.90 9.69
CA CYS A 82 13.97 -10.46 9.91
C CYS A 82 12.50 -10.12 10.15
N LEU A 83 11.61 -10.66 9.31
CA LEU A 83 10.17 -10.44 9.38
C LEU A 83 9.57 -11.04 10.67
N GLY A 84 10.04 -12.21 11.10
CA GLY A 84 9.67 -12.80 12.40
C GLY A 84 10.04 -11.89 13.58
N ASP A 85 11.31 -11.47 13.66
CA ASP A 85 11.80 -10.55 14.70
C ASP A 85 11.05 -9.20 14.67
N PHE A 86 10.71 -8.72 13.47
CA PHE A 86 9.86 -7.54 13.32
C PHE A 86 8.48 -7.75 13.94
N GLN A 87 7.80 -8.87 13.64
CA GLN A 87 6.47 -9.18 14.20
C GLN A 87 6.51 -9.28 15.72
N ASP A 88 7.52 -9.96 16.29
CA ASP A 88 7.70 -10.07 17.74
C ASP A 88 7.87 -8.69 18.39
N LYS A 89 8.68 -7.82 17.77
CA LYS A 89 8.86 -6.43 18.24
C LYS A 89 7.60 -5.58 18.12
N VAL A 90 6.73 -5.82 17.13
CA VAL A 90 5.42 -5.16 17.07
C VAL A 90 4.59 -5.51 18.30
N PHE A 91 4.55 -6.79 18.71
CA PHE A 91 3.82 -7.20 19.92
C PHE A 91 4.40 -6.58 21.19
N VAL A 92 5.73 -6.57 21.35
CA VAL A 92 6.40 -5.92 22.50
C VAL A 92 6.09 -4.42 22.55
N CYS A 93 6.14 -3.74 21.41
CA CYS A 93 5.83 -2.32 21.33
C CYS A 93 4.35 -2.05 21.65
N PHE A 94 3.45 -2.91 21.18
CA PHE A 94 2.02 -2.79 21.45
C PHE A 94 1.67 -3.03 22.92
N ASP A 95 2.25 -4.06 23.55
CA ASP A 95 2.07 -4.32 24.99
C ASP A 95 2.57 -3.13 25.83
N SER A 96 3.76 -2.63 25.50
CA SER A 96 4.34 -1.45 26.15
C SER A 96 3.48 -0.19 25.97
N TRP A 97 2.90 0.02 24.79
CA TRP A 97 1.94 1.09 24.54
C TRP A 97 0.68 0.92 25.39
N MET A 98 0.12 -0.29 25.43
CA MET A 98 -1.09 -0.59 26.20
C MET A 98 -0.90 -0.29 27.68
N ASN A 99 0.24 -0.67 28.26
CA ASN A 99 0.59 -0.39 29.65
C ASN A 99 0.69 1.12 29.92
N THR A 100 1.29 1.87 28.99
CA THR A 100 1.36 3.33 29.06
C THR A 100 -0.04 3.95 29.01
N PHE A 101 -0.88 3.51 28.06
CA PHE A 101 -2.25 4.00 27.91
C PHE A 101 -3.11 3.70 29.14
N ILE A 102 -3.02 2.50 29.72
CA ILE A 102 -3.73 2.13 30.95
C ILE A 102 -3.29 3.03 32.11
N ALA A 103 -2.00 3.32 32.25
CA ALA A 103 -1.49 4.22 33.29
C ALA A 103 -2.05 5.64 33.11
N GLU A 104 -2.08 6.17 31.89
CA GLU A 104 -2.68 7.47 31.57
C GLU A 104 -4.17 7.53 31.91
N GLN A 105 -4.95 6.51 31.55
CA GLN A 105 -6.37 6.44 31.89
C GLN A 105 -6.60 6.40 33.40
N ARG A 106 -5.78 5.64 34.14
CA ARG A 106 -5.83 5.60 35.61
C ARG A 106 -5.49 6.97 36.22
N ILE A 107 -4.47 7.67 35.70
CA ILE A 107 -4.12 9.03 36.14
C ILE A 107 -5.29 10.00 35.90
N LYS A 108 -5.95 9.89 34.74
CA LYS A 108 -7.12 10.70 34.40
C LYS A 108 -8.28 10.44 35.36
N LEU A 109 -8.63 9.18 35.60
CA LEU A 109 -9.67 8.79 36.55
C LEU A 109 -9.37 9.28 37.99
N LEU A 110 -8.12 9.17 38.44
CA LEU A 110 -7.72 9.70 39.75
C LEU A 110 -7.87 11.23 39.79
N SER A 111 -7.50 11.92 38.71
CA SER A 111 -7.63 13.39 38.61
C SER A 111 -9.09 13.84 38.62
N GLU A 112 -9.98 13.12 37.94
CA GLU A 112 -11.42 13.34 37.98
C GLU A 112 -11.99 13.10 39.38
N ARG A 113 -11.62 11.99 40.04
CA ARG A 113 -12.02 11.71 41.44
C ARG A 113 -11.58 12.80 42.41
N ILE A 114 -10.35 13.28 42.29
CA ILE A 114 -9.83 14.40 43.10
C ILE A 114 -10.67 15.66 42.87
N THR A 115 -10.96 15.99 41.62
CA THR A 115 -11.78 17.16 41.25
C THR A 115 -13.17 17.09 41.87
N THR A 116 -13.85 15.94 41.75
CA THR A 116 -15.17 15.71 42.36
C THR A 116 -15.14 15.87 43.88
N LYS A 117 -14.13 15.31 44.55
CA LYS A 117 -13.98 15.43 46.02
C LYS A 117 -13.67 16.86 46.45
N LEU A 118 -12.91 17.63 45.66
CA LEU A 118 -12.69 19.05 45.90
C LEU A 118 -13.98 19.87 45.78
N GLN A 119 -14.81 19.58 44.78
CA GLN A 119 -16.12 20.21 44.63
C GLN A 119 -17.04 19.90 45.82
N MET A 120 -17.09 18.65 46.27
CA MET A 120 -17.84 18.25 47.48
C MET A 120 -17.35 19.00 48.73
N ARG A 121 -16.03 19.17 48.89
CA ARG A 121 -15.44 19.93 50.00
C ARG A 121 -15.83 21.40 49.95
N ASN A 122 -15.83 22.02 48.77
CA ASN A 122 -16.28 23.39 48.57
C ASN A 122 -17.77 23.55 48.91
N PHE A 123 -18.61 22.59 48.51
CA PHE A 123 -20.02 22.56 48.87
C PHE A 123 -20.25 22.46 50.39
N ILE A 124 -19.54 21.55 51.08
CA ILE A 124 -19.60 21.46 52.56
C ILE A 124 -19.16 22.78 53.22
N THR A 125 -18.17 23.46 52.64
CA THR A 125 -17.70 24.75 53.17
C THR A 125 -18.78 25.82 53.01
N ALA A 126 -19.46 25.88 51.87
CA ALA A 126 -20.60 26.77 51.65
C ALA A 126 -21.77 26.46 52.60
N LEU A 127 -22.12 25.17 52.78
CA LEU A 127 -23.14 24.74 53.75
C LEU A 127 -22.80 25.16 55.17
N ARG A 128 -21.54 25.01 55.59
CA ARG A 128 -21.07 25.44 56.91
C ARG A 128 -21.21 26.95 57.09
N VAL A 129 -20.92 27.74 56.06
CA VAL A 129 -21.11 29.20 56.07
C VAL A 129 -22.60 29.55 56.23
N GLU A 130 -23.49 28.92 55.47
CA GLU A 130 -24.93 29.16 55.57
C GLU A 130 -25.52 28.70 56.92
N LEU A 131 -25.10 27.55 57.45
CA LEU A 131 -25.49 27.09 58.80
C LEU A 131 -25.00 28.05 59.89
N ASN A 132 -23.77 28.56 59.76
CA ASN A 132 -23.25 29.59 60.66
C ASN A 132 -24.08 30.88 60.56
N LYS A 133 -24.46 31.32 59.35
CA LYS A 133 -25.36 32.48 59.15
C LYS A 133 -26.74 32.25 59.75
N LEU A 134 -27.32 31.04 59.65
CA LEU A 134 -28.59 30.71 60.31
C LEU A 134 -28.48 30.75 61.83
N THR A 135 -27.31 30.38 62.37
CA THR A 135 -27.01 30.47 63.80
C THR A 135 -26.82 31.93 64.23
N GLN A 136 -26.20 32.76 63.38
CA GLN A 136 -25.89 34.17 63.63
C GLN A 136 -26.99 35.15 63.23
N ARG A 137 -27.98 34.77 62.41
CA ARG A 137 -29.07 35.67 61.99
C ARG A 137 -29.67 36.29 63.24
N ASN A 138 -29.43 37.59 63.35
CA ASN A 138 -29.56 38.47 64.50
C ASN A 138 -30.80 38.31 65.38
N LYS A 139 -31.85 37.62 64.94
CA LYS A 139 -33.08 37.41 65.72
C LYS A 139 -32.83 36.72 67.06
N ARG A 140 -31.86 35.80 67.21
CA ARG A 140 -31.62 35.14 68.52
C ARG A 140 -30.91 36.04 69.54
N ASN A 141 -29.82 36.69 69.14
CA ASN A 141 -29.10 37.60 70.02
C ASN A 141 -29.92 38.86 70.27
N GLN A 142 -30.57 39.45 69.25
CA GLN A 142 -31.47 40.59 69.43
C GLN A 142 -32.70 40.24 70.27
N TRP A 143 -33.29 39.04 70.16
CA TRP A 143 -34.43 38.64 71.00
C TRP A 143 -34.00 38.37 72.44
N HIS A 144 -32.86 37.72 72.67
CA HIS A 144 -32.30 37.61 74.02
C HIS A 144 -31.95 38.97 74.63
N GLN A 145 -31.41 39.88 73.83
CA GLN A 145 -31.06 41.23 74.25
C GLN A 145 -32.31 42.07 74.53
N MET A 146 -33.34 42.02 73.66
CA MET A 146 -34.66 42.63 73.90
C MET A 146 -35.36 42.10 75.15
N ILE A 147 -35.33 40.78 75.41
CA ILE A 147 -35.94 40.18 76.61
C ILE A 147 -35.17 40.58 77.87
N LYS A 148 -33.84 40.67 77.78
CA LYS A 148 -32.98 41.10 78.90
C LYS A 148 -33.16 42.58 79.21
N GLU A 149 -33.39 43.41 78.18
CA GLU A 149 -33.65 44.85 78.29
C GLU A 149 -35.11 45.18 78.64
N ARG A 150 -36.07 44.28 78.37
CA ARG A 150 -37.49 44.41 78.74
C ARG A 150 -38.03 43.10 79.34
N PRO A 151 -37.77 42.82 80.63
CA PRO A 151 -38.40 41.69 81.30
C PRO A 151 -39.92 41.86 81.34
N VAL A 152 -40.67 40.77 81.13
CA VAL A 152 -42.13 40.78 81.21
C VAL A 152 -42.53 41.05 82.66
N LEU A 153 -43.11 42.22 82.94
CA LEU A 153 -43.47 42.69 84.29
C LEU A 153 -44.68 41.94 84.90
N VAL A 154 -45.27 41.00 84.17
CA VAL A 154 -46.44 40.21 84.61
C VAL A 154 -46.09 38.73 84.52
N SER A 155 -45.89 38.08 85.68
CA SER A 155 -45.69 36.63 85.76
C SER A 155 -47.05 35.92 85.79
N SER A 156 -47.34 35.12 84.77
CA SER A 156 -48.44 34.13 84.82
C SER A 156 -47.86 32.74 84.55
N THR A 157 -48.46 31.72 85.16
CA THR A 157 -48.03 30.32 84.99
C THR A 157 -48.05 29.85 83.54
N PHE A 158 -48.94 30.44 82.72
CA PHE A 158 -48.98 30.21 81.27
C PHE A 158 -47.79 30.85 80.56
N ILE A 159 -47.49 32.13 80.84
CA ILE A 159 -46.35 32.85 80.26
C ILE A 159 -45.03 32.16 80.61
N ASP A 160 -44.88 31.70 81.85
CA ASP A 160 -43.69 30.97 82.31
C ASP A 160 -43.56 29.61 81.61
N ARG A 161 -44.66 28.87 81.42
CA ARG A 161 -44.64 27.61 80.65
C ARG A 161 -44.25 27.85 79.21
N THR A 162 -44.85 28.84 78.55
CA THR A 162 -44.55 29.16 77.14
C THR A 162 -43.12 29.65 76.98
N ALA A 163 -42.62 30.50 77.88
CA ALA A 163 -41.22 30.95 77.89
C ALA A 163 -40.24 29.78 78.09
N ARG A 164 -40.54 28.84 79.01
CA ARG A 164 -39.75 27.61 79.19
C ARG A 164 -39.80 26.72 77.96
N GLN A 165 -40.97 26.55 77.33
CA GLN A 165 -41.14 25.73 76.13
C GLN A 165 -40.39 26.33 74.93
N VAL A 166 -40.47 27.66 74.74
CA VAL A 166 -39.70 28.38 73.71
C VAL A 166 -38.20 28.27 73.98
N GLY A 167 -37.75 28.42 75.25
CA GLY A 167 -36.36 28.24 75.64
C GLY A 167 -35.84 26.82 75.43
N ASN A 168 -36.65 25.80 75.72
CA ASN A 168 -36.31 24.39 75.50
C ASN A 168 -36.24 24.06 74.00
N ASN A 169 -37.20 24.53 73.19
CA ASN A 169 -37.18 24.38 71.74
C ASN A 169 -36.00 25.12 71.08
N GLN A 170 -35.60 26.27 71.63
CA GLN A 170 -34.40 26.97 71.17
C GLN A 170 -33.11 26.21 71.51
N LYS A 171 -33.01 25.66 72.73
CA LYS A 171 -31.87 24.84 73.15
C LYS A 171 -31.77 23.54 72.36
N SER A 172 -32.89 22.90 72.00
CA SER A 172 -32.87 21.69 71.17
C SER A 172 -32.43 22.01 69.73
N ASN A 173 -32.93 23.11 69.14
CA ASN A 173 -32.50 23.55 67.80
C ASN A 173 -31.03 23.99 67.76
N SER A 174 -30.52 24.68 68.79
CA SER A 174 -29.10 25.06 68.82
C SER A 174 -28.18 23.85 68.96
N LYS A 175 -28.57 22.87 69.80
CA LYS A 175 -27.87 21.58 69.90
C LYS A 175 -27.89 20.83 68.57
N SER A 176 -29.04 20.75 67.89
CA SER A 176 -29.17 20.10 66.58
C SER A 176 -28.26 20.74 65.52
N ILE A 177 -28.25 22.07 65.41
CA ILE A 177 -27.35 22.80 64.50
C ILE A 177 -25.87 22.57 64.87
N GLY A 178 -25.54 22.55 66.17
CA GLY A 178 -24.19 22.24 66.65
C GLY A 178 -23.73 20.82 66.28
N HIS A 179 -24.64 19.84 66.35
CA HIS A 179 -24.38 18.47 65.89
C HIS A 179 -24.16 18.42 64.38
N GLU A 180 -24.99 19.07 63.56
CA GLU A 180 -24.81 19.11 62.10
C GLU A 180 -23.51 19.83 61.70
N LEU A 181 -23.15 20.94 62.34
CA LEU A 181 -21.87 21.61 62.12
C LEU A 181 -20.68 20.70 62.48
N SER A 182 -20.78 19.92 63.55
CA SER A 182 -19.77 18.94 63.94
C SER A 182 -19.67 17.81 62.91
N ARG A 183 -20.81 17.32 62.40
CA ARG A 183 -20.88 16.30 61.35
C ARG A 183 -20.26 16.80 60.05
N LEU A 184 -20.59 18.01 59.60
CA LEU A 184 -19.99 18.65 58.42
C LEU A 184 -18.48 18.87 58.59
N LYS A 185 -18.02 19.26 59.79
CA LYS A 185 -16.59 19.37 60.09
C LYS A 185 -15.89 18.01 59.99
N SER A 186 -16.50 16.96 60.51
CA SER A 186 -15.98 15.59 60.39
C SER A 186 -15.88 15.16 58.91
N HIS A 187 -16.95 15.30 58.14
CA HIS A 187 -16.94 14.98 56.69
C HIS A 187 -15.91 15.79 55.92
N TYR A 188 -15.74 17.08 56.24
CA TYR A 188 -14.71 17.91 55.63
C TYR A 188 -13.29 17.37 55.90
N MET A 189 -12.99 16.96 57.14
CA MET A 189 -11.69 16.37 57.48
C MET A 189 -11.47 15.03 56.78
N THR A 190 -12.50 14.18 56.70
CA THR A 190 -12.45 12.93 55.94
C THR A 190 -12.14 13.19 54.46
N LEU A 191 -12.86 14.11 53.81
CA LEU A 191 -12.58 14.48 52.43
C LEU A 191 -11.16 15.02 52.25
N GLN A 192 -10.64 15.81 53.19
CA GLN A 192 -9.27 16.32 53.13
C GLN A 192 -8.22 15.20 53.17
N THR A 193 -8.42 14.18 54.01
CA THR A 193 -7.53 13.01 54.07
C THR A 193 -7.64 12.14 52.82
N GLU A 194 -8.85 11.90 52.32
CA GLU A 194 -9.08 11.18 51.05
C GLU A 194 -8.42 11.88 49.85
N ILE A 195 -8.59 13.21 49.73
CA ILE A 195 -7.96 14.00 48.65
C ILE A 195 -6.43 13.88 48.72
N THR A 196 -5.86 13.95 49.92
CA THR A 196 -4.41 13.82 50.10
C THR A 196 -3.93 12.43 49.69
N LYS A 197 -4.65 11.36 50.08
CA LYS A 197 -4.35 9.99 49.67
C LYS A 197 -4.41 9.82 48.14
N LEU A 198 -5.48 10.29 47.50
CA LEU A 198 -5.65 10.21 46.05
C LEU A 198 -4.56 11.00 45.30
N ARG A 199 -4.16 12.17 45.82
CA ARG A 199 -3.05 12.94 45.25
C ARG A 199 -1.72 12.19 45.32
N ASN A 200 -1.45 11.54 46.45
CA ASN A 200 -0.24 10.74 46.62
C ASN A 200 -0.24 9.54 45.66
N GLU A 201 -1.36 8.80 45.58
CA GLU A 201 -1.52 7.68 44.65
C GLU A 201 -1.33 8.12 43.19
N ARG A 202 -1.95 9.23 42.78
CA ARG A 202 -1.77 9.79 41.44
C ARG A 202 -0.31 10.19 41.18
N ASN A 203 0.35 10.84 42.14
CA ASN A 203 1.74 11.27 41.97
C ASN A 203 2.70 10.08 41.87
N LEU A 204 2.46 9.00 42.64
CA LEU A 204 3.20 7.74 42.53
C LEU A 204 3.00 7.12 41.15
N LEU A 205 1.76 7.08 40.65
CA LEU A 205 1.45 6.54 39.34
C LEU A 205 2.06 7.37 38.20
N ILE A 206 2.07 8.70 38.32
CA ILE A 206 2.78 9.60 37.38
C ILE A 206 4.28 9.34 37.40
N ALA A 207 4.87 9.05 38.56
CA ALA A 207 6.28 8.72 38.64
C ALA A 207 6.59 7.38 37.96
N SER A 208 5.81 6.33 38.24
CA SER A 208 5.99 5.02 37.60
C SER A 208 5.66 5.04 36.10
N SER A 209 4.71 5.87 35.65
CA SER A 209 4.37 5.96 34.23
C SER A 209 5.49 6.56 33.39
N LYS A 210 6.39 7.37 33.98
CA LYS A 210 7.57 7.88 33.26
C LYS A 210 8.49 6.77 32.81
N GLU A 211 8.70 5.76 33.65
CA GLU A 211 9.51 4.59 33.30
C GLU A 211 8.89 3.81 32.14
N LEU A 212 7.57 3.56 32.19
CA LEU A 212 6.83 2.93 31.10
C LEU A 212 6.97 3.70 29.78
N ILE A 213 6.87 5.03 29.83
CA ILE A 213 7.03 5.90 28.65
C ILE A 213 8.45 5.78 28.06
N GLU A 214 9.49 5.78 28.89
CA GLU A 214 10.87 5.65 28.40
C GLU A 214 11.13 4.25 27.82
N THR A 215 10.69 3.18 28.49
CA THR A 215 10.74 1.82 27.95
C THR A 215 10.03 1.74 26.59
N HIS A 216 8.85 2.35 26.48
CA HIS A 216 8.09 2.37 25.25
C HIS A 216 8.80 3.12 24.11
N LYS A 217 9.47 4.23 24.41
CA LYS A 217 10.30 4.95 23.42
C LYS A 217 11.45 4.09 22.90
N VAL A 218 12.11 3.33 23.77
CA VAL A 218 13.17 2.40 23.37
C VAL A 218 12.62 1.33 22.42
N HIS A 219 11.50 0.70 22.78
CA HIS A 219 10.85 -0.29 21.91
C HIS A 219 10.41 0.30 20.56
N LYS A 220 9.91 1.54 20.53
CA LYS A 220 9.59 2.25 19.28
C LYS A 220 10.80 2.49 18.40
N ALA A 221 11.93 2.87 18.98
CA ALA A 221 13.16 3.10 18.23
C ALA A 221 13.68 1.79 17.63
N GLU A 222 13.68 0.72 18.41
CA GLU A 222 14.10 -0.61 17.97
C GLU A 222 13.18 -1.17 16.87
N LEU A 223 11.86 -1.07 17.05
CA LEU A 223 10.88 -1.48 16.05
C LEU A 223 11.05 -0.72 14.72
N ASN A 224 11.29 0.60 14.77
CA ASN A 224 11.54 1.39 13.57
C ASN A 224 12.83 1.00 12.86
N ASN A 225 13.90 0.67 13.60
CA ASN A 225 15.13 0.18 13.01
C ASN A 225 14.91 -1.16 12.32
N GLN A 226 14.20 -2.09 12.97
CA GLN A 226 13.88 -3.38 12.40
C GLN A 226 12.96 -3.27 11.18
N TYR A 227 11.95 -2.41 11.24
CA TYR A 227 11.07 -2.11 10.11
C TYR A 227 11.87 -1.64 8.89
N ARG A 228 12.82 -0.73 9.10
CA ARG A 228 13.69 -0.23 8.03
C ARG A 228 14.50 -1.36 7.41
N LYS A 229 15.18 -2.16 8.24
CA LYS A 229 16.00 -3.30 7.80
C LYS A 229 15.18 -4.30 6.99
N CYS A 230 14.00 -4.69 7.46
CA CYS A 230 13.17 -5.64 6.74
C CYS A 230 12.58 -5.02 5.46
N SER A 231 12.24 -3.73 5.47
CA SER A 231 11.79 -3.01 4.27
C SER A 231 12.89 -2.92 3.21
N GLU A 232 14.14 -2.67 3.62
CA GLU A 232 15.31 -2.64 2.72
C GLU A 232 15.55 -4.01 2.07
N LEU A 233 15.57 -5.09 2.86
CA LEU A 233 15.71 -6.46 2.34
C LEU A 233 14.55 -6.83 1.39
N PHE A 234 13.32 -6.50 1.76
CA PHE A 234 12.16 -6.77 0.92
C PHE A 234 12.21 -5.99 -0.40
N CYS A 235 12.59 -4.71 -0.35
CA CYS A 235 12.80 -3.89 -1.54
C CYS A 235 13.92 -4.45 -2.42
N GLU A 236 15.03 -4.92 -1.85
CA GLU A 236 16.11 -5.54 -2.61
C GLU A 236 15.64 -6.80 -3.36
N ILE A 237 14.86 -7.66 -2.70
CA ILE A 237 14.24 -8.83 -3.34
C ILE A 237 13.35 -8.36 -4.51
N LYS A 238 12.46 -7.40 -4.28
CA LYS A 238 11.55 -6.86 -5.31
C LYS A 238 12.30 -6.22 -6.47
N ASP A 239 13.38 -5.49 -6.21
CA ASP A 239 14.17 -4.82 -7.23
C ASP A 239 14.96 -5.82 -8.07
N ARG A 240 15.50 -6.89 -7.48
CA ARG A 240 16.18 -7.95 -8.24
C ARG A 240 15.20 -8.76 -9.09
N PHE A 241 14.00 -9.06 -8.59
CA PHE A 241 12.93 -9.66 -9.39
C PHE A 241 12.50 -8.71 -10.52
N SER A 242 12.32 -7.42 -10.22
CA SER A 242 12.00 -6.42 -11.24
C SER A 242 13.08 -6.35 -12.31
N ASP A 243 14.35 -6.37 -11.94
CA ASP A 243 15.48 -6.25 -12.87
C ASP A 243 15.59 -7.49 -13.78
N HIS A 244 15.55 -8.70 -13.20
CA HIS A 244 15.66 -9.94 -13.96
C HIS A 244 14.56 -10.09 -15.01
N PHE A 245 13.31 -9.82 -14.62
CA PHE A 245 12.17 -9.94 -15.52
C PHE A 245 11.93 -8.67 -16.34
N GLY A 246 12.34 -7.50 -15.88
CA GLY A 246 12.18 -6.23 -16.59
C GLY A 246 13.21 -6.03 -17.71
N SER A 247 14.40 -6.64 -17.59
CA SER A 247 15.49 -6.55 -18.57
C SER A 247 15.44 -7.60 -19.69
N THR A 248 14.53 -8.56 -19.64
CA THR A 248 14.47 -9.63 -20.64
C THR A 248 14.16 -9.08 -22.03
N VAL A 249 14.91 -9.56 -23.03
CA VAL A 249 14.75 -9.17 -24.44
C VAL A 249 13.33 -9.48 -24.92
N THR A 250 12.71 -8.51 -25.58
CA THR A 250 11.30 -8.57 -26.04
C THR A 250 11.17 -8.93 -27.52
N GLY A 251 12.28 -8.89 -28.27
CA GLY A 251 12.30 -9.11 -29.72
C GLY A 251 11.88 -7.88 -30.53
N ASN A 252 11.57 -6.75 -29.87
CA ASN A 252 11.30 -5.47 -30.50
C ASN A 252 12.47 -4.52 -30.23
N SER A 253 13.25 -4.22 -31.27
CA SER A 253 14.49 -3.42 -31.13
C SER A 253 14.30 -2.06 -30.47
N LEU A 254 13.16 -1.39 -30.69
CA LEU A 254 12.87 -0.08 -30.10
C LEU A 254 12.44 -0.22 -28.62
N ALA A 255 11.70 -1.26 -28.27
CA ALA A 255 11.38 -1.54 -26.87
C ALA A 255 12.65 -1.94 -26.09
N ASP A 256 13.49 -2.80 -26.69
CA ASP A 256 14.74 -3.27 -26.10
C ASP A 256 15.74 -2.12 -25.89
N SER A 257 15.81 -1.17 -26.84
CA SER A 257 16.64 0.04 -26.68
C SER A 257 16.14 0.91 -25.52
N TRP A 258 14.82 1.12 -25.43
CA TRP A 258 14.23 1.89 -24.33
C TRP A 258 14.38 1.22 -22.97
N ILE A 259 14.34 -0.11 -22.90
CA ILE A 259 14.60 -0.87 -21.67
C ILE A 259 16.08 -0.73 -21.28
N THR A 260 16.99 -0.80 -22.25
CA THR A 260 18.44 -0.63 -22.01
C THR A 260 18.76 0.79 -21.51
N GLU A 261 18.07 1.81 -22.04
CA GLU A 261 18.18 3.21 -21.58
C GLU A 261 17.77 3.42 -20.11
N ILE A 262 16.99 2.52 -19.51
CA ILE A 262 16.60 2.61 -18.09
C ILE A 262 17.82 2.40 -17.17
N GLY A 263 18.80 1.61 -17.62
CA GLY A 263 19.96 1.20 -16.84
C GLY A 263 19.63 0.18 -15.74
N SER A 264 20.63 -0.59 -15.31
CA SER A 264 20.45 -1.54 -14.20
C SER A 264 20.46 -0.79 -12.85
N PRO A 265 19.53 -1.11 -11.92
CA PRO A 265 18.45 -2.07 -12.05
C PRO A 265 17.20 -1.50 -12.76
N VAL A 266 16.55 -2.33 -13.59
CA VAL A 266 15.27 -2.05 -14.25
C VAL A 266 14.13 -2.29 -13.26
N THR A 267 13.70 -1.25 -12.56
CA THR A 267 12.63 -1.36 -11.56
C THR A 267 11.25 -1.04 -12.13
N LEU A 268 10.20 -1.56 -11.50
CA LEU A 268 8.81 -1.31 -11.90
C LEU A 268 8.47 0.20 -12.04
N PRO A 269 8.86 1.09 -11.10
CA PRO A 269 8.64 2.53 -11.27
C PRO A 269 9.35 3.11 -12.51
N LYS A 270 10.57 2.64 -12.81
CA LYS A 270 11.33 3.11 -13.97
C LYS A 270 10.69 2.68 -15.29
N LEU A 271 10.17 1.44 -15.38
CA LEU A 271 9.40 0.98 -16.56
C LEU A 271 8.19 1.87 -16.84
N PHE A 272 7.39 2.18 -15.80
CA PHE A 272 6.25 3.07 -15.96
C PHE A 272 6.66 4.52 -16.25
N SER A 273 7.77 5.01 -15.69
CA SER A 273 8.33 6.33 -16.04
C SER A 273 8.70 6.38 -17.52
N LYS A 274 9.42 5.38 -18.02
CA LYS A 274 9.82 5.29 -19.43
C LYS A 274 8.61 5.24 -20.37
N HIS A 275 7.57 4.49 -20.00
CA HIS A 275 6.30 4.50 -20.73
C HIS A 275 5.62 5.89 -20.73
N LYS A 276 5.72 6.65 -19.65
CA LYS A 276 5.19 8.03 -19.59
C LYS A 276 6.03 9.00 -20.44
N GLU A 277 7.35 8.95 -20.35
CA GLU A 277 8.27 9.81 -21.11
C GLU A 277 8.10 9.67 -22.62
N THR A 278 7.97 8.42 -23.10
CA THR A 278 7.76 8.12 -24.52
C THR A 278 6.40 8.63 -25.04
N ALA A 279 5.52 9.17 -24.20
CA ALA A 279 4.20 9.66 -24.63
C ALA A 279 4.35 10.95 -25.44
N ALA A 280 5.34 11.79 -25.10
CA ALA A 280 5.69 12.96 -25.87
C ALA A 280 6.18 12.58 -27.28
N ILE A 281 6.98 11.52 -27.39
CA ILE A 281 7.48 11.01 -28.68
C ILE A 281 6.30 10.52 -29.54
N LYS A 282 5.37 9.75 -28.95
CA LYS A 282 4.15 9.31 -29.65
C LYS A 282 3.33 10.49 -30.17
N ARG A 283 3.14 11.54 -29.35
CA ARG A 283 2.40 12.75 -29.77
C ARG A 283 3.08 13.46 -30.93
N LYS A 284 4.39 13.70 -30.85
CA LYS A 284 5.14 14.36 -31.94
C LYS A 284 4.98 13.63 -33.29
N VAL A 285 5.13 12.31 -33.29
CA VAL A 285 4.97 11.51 -34.52
C VAL A 285 3.51 11.45 -34.98
N GLN A 286 2.55 11.50 -34.06
CA GLN A 286 1.14 11.62 -34.39
C GLN A 286 0.81 12.95 -35.08
N ASP A 287 1.34 14.05 -34.56
CA ASP A 287 1.12 15.40 -35.09
C ASP A 287 1.76 15.53 -36.47
N GLU A 288 2.98 15.01 -36.65
CA GLU A 288 3.66 14.92 -37.95
C GLU A 288 2.83 14.14 -38.97
N PHE A 289 2.30 12.97 -38.59
CA PHE A 289 1.43 12.17 -39.45
C PHE A 289 0.14 12.90 -39.83
N ASN A 290 -0.46 13.63 -38.88
CA ASN A 290 -1.68 14.40 -39.10
C ASN A 290 -1.41 15.55 -40.08
N ASN A 291 -0.32 16.29 -39.90
CA ASN A 291 0.09 17.38 -40.79
C ASN A 291 0.36 16.89 -42.22
N LEU A 292 1.09 15.78 -42.37
CA LEU A 292 1.29 15.14 -43.68
C LEU A 292 -0.01 14.66 -44.31
N THR A 293 -0.95 14.16 -43.51
CA THR A 293 -2.27 13.74 -43.99
C THR A 293 -3.08 14.93 -44.48
N GLN A 294 -3.07 16.04 -43.75
CA GLN A 294 -3.73 17.29 -44.17
C GLN A 294 -3.14 17.83 -45.46
N ASN A 295 -1.81 18.00 -45.53
CA ASN A 295 -1.12 18.48 -46.73
C ASN A 295 -1.39 17.57 -47.95
N PHE A 296 -1.41 16.25 -47.74
CA PHE A 296 -1.73 15.29 -48.79
C PHE A 296 -3.17 15.45 -49.30
N GLN A 297 -4.13 15.69 -48.41
CA GLN A 297 -5.52 15.96 -48.78
C GLN A 297 -5.66 17.27 -49.54
N ASP A 298 -4.98 18.33 -49.09
CA ASP A 298 -5.02 19.65 -49.73
C ASP A 298 -4.49 19.60 -51.18
N ILE A 299 -3.34 18.94 -51.39
CA ILE A 299 -2.79 18.72 -52.74
C ILE A 299 -3.72 17.85 -53.59
N ARG A 300 -4.34 16.81 -53.02
CA ARG A 300 -5.30 15.98 -53.74
C ARG A 300 -6.54 16.77 -54.17
N SER A 301 -7.02 17.68 -53.32
CA SER A 301 -8.12 18.60 -53.64
C SER A 301 -7.73 19.57 -54.75
N ARG A 302 -6.53 20.17 -54.70
CA ARG A 302 -6.02 21.04 -55.78
C ARG A 302 -5.95 20.32 -57.13
N ILE A 303 -5.44 19.09 -57.16
CA ILE A 303 -5.39 18.26 -58.38
C ILE A 303 -6.80 17.98 -58.92
N ALA A 304 -7.78 17.74 -58.03
CA ALA A 304 -9.17 17.56 -58.44
C ALA A 304 -9.76 18.85 -59.02
N SER A 305 -9.56 19.99 -58.35
CA SER A 305 -10.01 21.29 -58.82
C SER A 305 -9.40 21.69 -60.17
N SER A 306 -8.10 21.43 -60.41
CA SER A 306 -7.48 21.62 -61.74
C SER A 306 -8.13 20.79 -62.85
N ARG A 307 -8.62 19.58 -62.53
CA ARG A 307 -9.33 18.74 -63.50
C ARG A 307 -10.74 19.26 -63.79
N GLU A 308 -11.39 19.85 -62.80
CA GLU A 308 -12.72 20.43 -62.92
C GLU A 308 -12.69 21.79 -63.64
N SER A 309 -11.68 22.63 -63.36
CA SER A 309 -11.53 23.96 -63.94
C SER A 309 -10.85 23.97 -65.32
N GLY A 310 -10.09 22.92 -65.65
CA GLY A 310 -9.27 22.85 -66.85
C GLY A 310 -7.95 23.64 -66.78
N ASP A 311 -7.62 24.24 -65.64
CA ASP A 311 -6.33 24.92 -65.41
C ASP A 311 -5.27 23.94 -64.88
N PHE A 312 -4.31 23.61 -65.75
CA PHE A 312 -3.24 22.65 -65.49
C PHE A 312 -1.88 23.29 -65.20
N SER A 313 -1.83 24.60 -64.95
CA SER A 313 -0.58 25.35 -64.73
C SER A 313 0.32 24.76 -63.65
N THR A 314 -0.23 24.28 -62.53
CA THR A 314 0.55 23.65 -61.43
C THR A 314 0.40 22.12 -61.35
N PHE A 315 -0.31 21.49 -62.30
CA PHE A 315 -0.76 20.10 -62.16
C PHE A 315 0.38 19.07 -62.05
N ILE A 316 1.47 19.27 -62.80
CA ILE A 316 2.64 18.38 -62.77
C ILE A 316 3.36 18.48 -61.43
N GLU A 317 3.54 19.70 -60.91
CA GLU A 317 4.17 19.97 -59.62
C GLU A 317 3.33 19.43 -58.45
N ASP A 318 2.01 19.63 -58.50
CA ASP A 318 1.08 19.10 -57.50
C ASP A 318 1.09 17.56 -57.49
N LYS A 319 1.17 16.90 -58.66
CA LYS A 319 1.30 15.44 -58.76
C LYS A 319 2.63 14.93 -58.18
N ALA A 320 3.74 15.59 -58.47
CA ALA A 320 5.04 15.24 -57.89
C ALA A 320 5.05 15.41 -56.36
N THR A 321 4.43 16.49 -55.87
CA THR A 321 4.29 16.78 -54.43
C THR A 321 3.41 15.74 -53.74
N ARG A 322 2.30 15.32 -54.36
CA ARG A 322 1.44 14.24 -53.88
C ARG A 322 2.21 12.93 -53.70
N ASP A 323 3.00 12.53 -54.70
CA ASP A 323 3.75 11.27 -54.68
C ASP A 323 4.89 11.30 -53.64
N ARG A 324 5.48 12.48 -53.40
CA ARG A 324 6.42 12.70 -52.29
C ARG A 324 5.73 12.59 -50.93
N LEU A 325 4.64 13.34 -50.71
CA LEU A 325 3.86 13.32 -49.47
C LEU A 325 3.31 11.93 -49.16
N PHE A 326 2.95 11.14 -50.17
CA PHE A 326 2.53 9.75 -50.00
C PHE A 326 3.63 8.89 -49.39
N ARG A 327 4.86 8.98 -49.92
CA ARG A 327 6.02 8.24 -49.40
C ARG A 327 6.39 8.68 -47.97
N GLU A 328 6.50 9.99 -47.74
CA GLU A 328 6.77 10.53 -46.40
C GLU A 328 5.69 10.10 -45.39
N ARG A 329 4.41 10.11 -45.77
CA ARG A 329 3.31 9.65 -44.93
C ARG A 329 3.40 8.14 -44.62
N GLN A 330 3.82 7.31 -45.58
CA GLN A 330 4.03 5.89 -45.33
C GLN A 330 5.15 5.65 -44.31
N GLU A 331 6.29 6.33 -44.49
CA GLU A 331 7.45 6.23 -43.57
C GLU A 331 7.07 6.67 -42.15
N VAL A 332 6.40 7.82 -42.00
CA VAL A 332 5.92 8.30 -40.70
C VAL A 332 4.86 7.36 -40.12
N GLY A 333 4.00 6.78 -40.96
CA GLY A 333 3.02 5.77 -40.57
C GLY A 333 3.66 4.50 -39.98
N GLU A 334 4.71 3.98 -40.62
CA GLU A 334 5.49 2.86 -40.10
C GLU A 334 6.17 3.20 -38.78
N ARG A 335 6.80 4.37 -38.69
CA ARG A 335 7.43 4.86 -37.46
C ARG A 335 6.43 4.96 -36.32
N ARG A 336 5.24 5.49 -36.58
CA ARG A 336 4.12 5.58 -35.64
C ARG A 336 3.71 4.20 -35.14
N SER A 337 3.58 3.22 -36.05
CA SER A 337 3.26 1.83 -35.71
C SER A 337 4.33 1.23 -34.80
N LYS A 338 5.62 1.35 -35.16
CA LYS A 338 6.76 0.87 -34.36
C LYS A 338 6.75 1.45 -32.94
N ILE A 339 6.53 2.76 -32.80
CA ILE A 339 6.45 3.46 -31.50
C ILE A 339 5.27 2.95 -30.68
N ASN A 340 4.09 2.78 -31.29
CA ASN A 340 2.91 2.28 -30.57
C ASN A 340 3.14 0.86 -30.05
N THR A 341 3.70 -0.02 -30.88
CA THR A 341 4.03 -1.40 -30.50
C THR A 341 5.06 -1.43 -29.38
N ALA A 342 6.15 -0.68 -29.50
CA ALA A 342 7.18 -0.63 -28.45
C ALA A 342 6.63 -0.11 -27.12
N ARG A 343 5.77 0.92 -27.15
CA ARG A 343 5.12 1.44 -25.94
C ARG A 343 4.20 0.40 -25.29
N LYS A 344 3.44 -0.33 -26.10
CA LYS A 344 2.55 -1.39 -25.63
C LYS A 344 3.35 -2.48 -24.92
N ILE A 345 4.47 -2.92 -25.51
CA ILE A 345 5.38 -3.91 -24.93
C ILE A 345 5.92 -3.47 -23.57
N ILE A 346 6.42 -2.23 -23.42
CA ILE A 346 6.90 -1.73 -22.13
C ILE A 346 5.79 -1.70 -21.07
N TYR A 347 4.58 -1.30 -21.47
CA TYR A 347 3.45 -1.26 -20.55
C TYR A 347 3.01 -2.65 -20.10
N GLU A 348 2.92 -3.61 -21.03
CA GLU A 348 2.62 -5.02 -20.76
C GLU A 348 3.69 -5.63 -19.85
N ARG A 349 4.98 -5.41 -20.16
CA ARG A 349 6.11 -5.82 -19.32
C ARG A 349 6.00 -5.27 -17.89
N GLY A 350 5.66 -3.99 -17.75
CA GLY A 350 5.43 -3.38 -16.45
C GLY A 350 4.29 -4.06 -15.69
N ASN A 351 3.20 -4.42 -16.37
CA ASN A 351 2.08 -5.13 -15.74
C ASN A 351 2.44 -6.57 -15.35
N GLU A 352 3.18 -7.30 -16.18
CA GLU A 352 3.67 -8.66 -15.86
C GLU A 352 4.54 -8.65 -14.61
N VAL A 353 5.51 -7.72 -14.54
CA VAL A 353 6.35 -7.54 -13.34
C VAL A 353 5.50 -7.18 -12.14
N LYS A 354 4.52 -6.29 -12.29
CA LYS A 354 3.60 -5.91 -11.20
C LYS A 354 2.81 -7.10 -10.68
N GLU A 355 2.22 -7.91 -11.56
CA GLU A 355 1.43 -9.09 -11.19
C GLU A 355 2.27 -10.15 -10.46
N MET A 356 3.50 -10.37 -10.92
CA MET A 356 4.44 -11.27 -10.27
C MET A 356 4.83 -10.75 -8.87
N LEU A 357 5.17 -9.47 -8.75
CA LEU A 357 5.54 -8.86 -7.47
C LEU A 357 4.37 -8.86 -6.48
N ALA A 358 3.13 -8.71 -6.96
CA ALA A 358 1.94 -8.70 -6.12
C ALA A 358 1.76 -10.02 -5.34
N LYS A 359 2.31 -11.13 -5.84
CA LYS A 359 2.30 -12.42 -5.12
C LYS A 359 3.08 -12.37 -3.81
N PHE A 360 4.00 -11.42 -3.67
CA PHE A 360 4.80 -11.23 -2.45
C PHE A 360 4.25 -10.14 -1.53
N ASP A 361 3.21 -9.39 -1.94
CA ASP A 361 2.68 -8.28 -1.13
C ASP A 361 2.20 -8.76 0.25
N SER A 362 1.77 -10.02 0.36
CA SER A 362 1.39 -10.64 1.64
C SER A 362 2.51 -10.74 2.67
N LEU A 363 3.76 -10.65 2.22
CA LEU A 363 4.96 -10.73 3.05
C LEU A 363 5.48 -9.35 3.43
N GLU A 364 4.95 -8.26 2.87
CA GLU A 364 5.40 -6.90 3.16
C GLU A 364 5.29 -6.60 4.68
N PRO A 365 6.25 -5.90 5.31
CA PRO A 365 6.18 -5.58 6.74
C PRO A 365 4.91 -4.80 7.11
N ASP A 366 4.42 -3.94 6.21
CA ASP A 366 3.17 -3.19 6.38
C ASP A 366 1.95 -4.12 6.51
N GLU A 367 1.94 -5.22 5.78
CA GLU A 367 0.86 -6.21 5.82
C GLU A 367 0.87 -6.98 7.15
N SER A 368 2.05 -7.21 7.73
CA SER A 368 2.17 -7.78 9.08
C SER A 368 1.56 -6.86 10.13
N ILE A 369 1.81 -5.54 10.06
CA ILE A 369 1.16 -4.55 10.95
C ILE A 369 -0.36 -4.61 10.77
N ARG A 370 -0.84 -4.59 9.52
CA ARG A 370 -2.28 -4.64 9.20
C ARG A 370 -2.96 -5.84 9.85
N ARG A 371 -2.38 -7.04 9.73
CA ARG A 371 -2.88 -8.27 10.35
C ARG A 371 -2.90 -8.19 11.87
N ILE A 372 -1.85 -7.66 12.48
CA ILE A 372 -1.80 -7.51 13.95
C ILE A 372 -2.90 -6.55 14.42
N MET A 373 -3.14 -5.44 13.71
CA MET A 373 -4.24 -4.53 14.03
C MET A 373 -5.62 -5.18 13.90
N GLU A 374 -5.81 -6.05 12.89
CA GLU A 374 -7.03 -6.86 12.73
C GLU A 374 -7.23 -7.84 13.89
N ILE A 375 -6.17 -8.51 14.35
CA ILE A 375 -6.20 -9.45 15.49
C ILE A 375 -6.71 -8.74 16.75
N PHE A 376 -6.20 -7.55 17.03
CA PHE A 376 -6.62 -6.75 18.18
C PHE A 376 -7.98 -6.03 17.98
N ARG A 377 -8.64 -6.23 16.82
CA ARG A 377 -9.90 -5.57 16.45
C ARG A 377 -9.84 -4.06 16.63
N MET A 378 -8.68 -3.47 16.36
CA MET A 378 -8.52 -2.03 16.44
C MET A 378 -9.34 -1.40 15.31
N GLY A 379 -10.17 -0.42 15.65
CA GLY A 379 -11.01 0.26 14.67
C GLY A 379 -10.19 0.94 13.58
N LYS A 380 -10.82 1.29 12.45
CA LYS A 380 -10.16 2.00 11.33
C LYS A 380 -9.55 3.35 11.72
N ASP A 381 -9.96 3.89 12.85
CA ASP A 381 -9.50 5.17 13.40
C ASP A 381 -8.31 5.03 14.36
N PHE A 382 -7.78 3.82 14.55
CA PHE A 382 -6.63 3.60 15.42
C PHE A 382 -5.35 4.17 14.80
N ASP A 383 -4.71 5.09 15.52
CA ASP A 383 -3.45 5.71 15.08
C ASP A 383 -2.25 4.80 15.40
N VAL A 384 -1.95 3.92 14.45
CA VAL A 384 -0.79 3.01 14.48
C VAL A 384 0.51 3.78 14.68
N ARG A 385 0.68 4.91 14.00
CA ARG A 385 1.89 5.72 14.09
C ARG A 385 2.06 6.28 15.49
N HIS A 386 0.99 6.73 16.13
CA HIS A 386 1.04 7.18 17.51
C HIS A 386 1.33 6.02 18.47
N ALA A 387 0.70 4.87 18.27
CA ALA A 387 0.83 3.73 19.18
C ALA A 387 2.19 3.03 19.10
N ILE A 388 2.64 2.65 17.91
CA ILE A 388 3.84 1.83 17.70
C ILE A 388 4.97 2.56 16.98
N GLY A 389 4.75 3.80 16.53
CA GLY A 389 5.82 4.65 15.98
C GLY A 389 6.20 4.37 14.53
N VAL A 390 5.59 3.37 13.88
CA VAL A 390 5.83 3.04 12.47
C VAL A 390 4.82 3.76 11.59
N SER A 391 5.29 4.46 10.56
CA SER A 391 4.42 5.07 9.55
C SER A 391 4.15 4.06 8.45
N THR A 392 2.95 3.49 8.42
CA THR A 392 2.56 2.53 7.37
C THR A 392 2.42 3.21 6.00
N ARG A 393 2.36 2.44 4.92
CA ARG A 393 2.07 2.94 3.57
C ARG A 393 0.75 3.69 3.49
N GLU A 394 -0.28 3.25 4.22
CA GLU A 394 -1.56 3.98 4.29
C GLU A 394 -1.40 5.33 4.98
N ASP A 395 -0.67 5.41 6.09
CA ASP A 395 -0.40 6.68 6.78
C ASP A 395 0.38 7.64 5.89
N ARG A 396 1.40 7.13 5.18
CA ARG A 396 2.17 7.92 4.21
C ARG A 396 1.27 8.42 3.08
N ARG A 397 0.39 7.57 2.55
CA ARG A 397 -0.57 7.94 1.49
C ARG A 397 -1.52 9.04 1.96
N LYS A 398 -2.16 8.87 3.13
CA LYS A 398 -3.04 9.89 3.74
C LYS A 398 -2.30 11.21 3.94
N HIS A 399 -1.06 11.16 4.41
CA HIS A 399 -0.22 12.36 4.59
C HIS A 399 0.01 13.12 3.27
N TYR A 400 0.32 12.41 2.18
CA TYR A 400 0.51 13.04 0.87
C TYR A 400 -0.80 13.55 0.25
N GLU A 401 -1.91 12.84 0.44
CA GLU A 401 -3.24 13.29 -0.01
C GLU A 401 -3.64 14.60 0.69
N LEU A 402 -3.47 14.69 2.03
CA LEU A 402 -3.67 15.91 2.80
C LEU A 402 -2.74 17.05 2.36
N LYS A 403 -1.47 16.75 2.10
CA LYS A 403 -0.49 17.75 1.62
C LYS A 403 -0.85 18.31 0.25
N ASN A 404 -1.41 17.49 -0.64
CA ASN A 404 -1.81 17.90 -1.98
C ASN A 404 -3.16 18.61 -2.02
N GLN A 405 -4.04 18.40 -1.03
CA GLN A 405 -5.30 19.16 -0.88
C GLN A 405 -5.08 20.56 -0.28
N ASN A 406 -4.00 20.73 0.49
CA ASN A 406 -3.59 22.01 1.07
C ASN A 406 -2.65 22.84 0.15
N ARG A 407 -2.54 22.46 -1.12
CA ARG A 407 -1.87 23.20 -2.20
C ARG A 407 -2.89 23.51 -3.27
#